data_AF-A0A1X7SI95-F1
#
_entry.id   AF-A0A1X7SI95-F1
#
_cell.length_a   1.000
_cell.length_b   1.000
_cell.length_c   1.000
_cell.angle_alpha   90.00
_cell.angle_beta   90.00
_cell.angle_gamma   90.00
#
_symmetry.space_group_name_H-M   'P 1'
#
loop_
_entity.id
_entity.type
_entity.pdbx_description
1 polymer ?
#
loop_
_entity_poly.entity_id
_entity_poly.type
_entity_poly.pdbx_seq_one_letter_code
_entity_poly.pdbx_strand_id
1 'polypeptide(L)' 'MTCVNSAKDSVRGERIAIKKLVKPFQNETYAKRAFRELKLMKMVNHKNVIGLLNLFSPAHSIEDFEDV' A
#
# COMPACT_ATOMS: atom_id res chain seq x y z
N MET A 1 -10.15 1.98 -7.67
CA MET A 1 -10.34 3.20 -6.85
C MET A 1 -9.72 2.94 -5.49
N THR A 2 -8.75 3.73 -5.01
CA THR A 2 -8.09 3.47 -3.71
C THR A 2 -8.78 4.25 -2.60
N CYS A 3 -8.88 3.71 -1.39
CA CYS A 3 -9.33 4.47 -0.21
C CYS A 3 -8.17 4.71 0.75
N VAL A 4 -8.22 5.84 1.46
CA VAL A 4 -7.23 6.25 2.46
C VAL A 4 -7.96 6.52 3.77
N ASN A 5 -7.49 5.90 4.85
CA ASN A 5 -8.00 6.11 6.20
C ASN A 5 -6.86 6.47 7.15
N SER A 6 -7.15 7.26 8.18
CA SER A 6 -6.20 7.52 9.27
C SER A 6 -6.33 6.46 10.36
N ALA A 7 -5.22 6.14 11.02
CA ALA A 7 -5.18 5.24 12.17
C ALA A 7 -4.12 5.72 13.16
N LYS A 8 -4.18 5.22 14.40
CA LYS A 8 -3.11 5.40 15.40
C LYS A 8 -2.31 4.10 15.48
N ASP A 9 -1.01 4.18 15.25
CA ASP A 9 -0.09 3.07 15.47
C ASP A 9 -0.02 2.81 16.99
N SER A 10 -0.40 1.60 17.42
CA SER A 10 -0.40 1.23 18.84
C SER A 10 0.99 0.99 19.43
N VAL A 11 1.97 0.67 18.59
CA VAL A 11 3.36 0.42 19.00
C VAL A 11 4.13 1.73 19.12
N ARG A 12 3.96 2.63 18.14
CA ARG A 12 4.69 3.91 18.09
C ARG A 12 3.91 5.09 18.68
N GLY A 13 2.60 4.98 18.81
CA GLY A 13 1.72 6.05 19.28
C GLY A 13 1.44 7.15 18.24
N GLU A 14 2.01 7.05 17.03
CA GLU A 14 1.93 8.04 15.97
C GLU A 14 0.64 7.90 15.14
N ARG A 15 0.17 9.00 14.54
CA ARG A 15 -0.90 8.95 13.53
C ARG A 15 -0.32 8.53 12.18
N ILE A 16 -0.94 7.53 11.56
CA ILE A 16 -0.54 6.98 10.26
C ILE A 16 -1.69 7.09 9.26
N ALA A 17 -1.35 7.07 7.97
CA ALA A 17 -2.30 6.92 6.88
C ALA A 17 -2.18 5.51 6.30
N ILE A 18 -3.31 4.82 6.17
CA ILE A 18 -3.40 3.48 5.58
C ILE A 18 -4.15 3.63 4.25
N LYS A 19 -3.47 3.28 3.15
CA LYS A 19 -4.06 3.28 1.81
C LYS A 19 -4.35 1.84 1.38
N LYS A 20 -5.64 1.49 1.24
CA LYS A 20 -6.04 0.19 0.68
C LYS A 20 -6.12 0.30 -0.85
N LEU A 21 -5.34 -0.54 -1.52
CA LEU A 21 -5.44 -0.74 -2.97
C LEU A 21 -6.63 -1.67 -3.23
N VAL A 22 -7.64 -1.21 -3.98
CA VAL A 22 -8.83 -2.01 -4.30
C VAL A 22 -8.64 -2.63 -5.67
N LYS A 23 -8.75 -3.96 -5.75
CA LYS A 23 -8.57 -4.75 -6.97
C LYS A 23 -7.33 -4.34 -7.79
N PRO A 24 -6.13 -4.26 -7.19
CA PRO A 24 -4.94 -3.79 -7.89
C PRO A 24 -4.55 -4.68 -9.07
N PHE A 25 -4.99 -5.94 -9.10
CA PHE A 25 -4.68 -6.92 -10.15
C PHE A 25 -5.79 -7.10 -11.19
N GLN A 26 -6.82 -6.26 -11.17
CA GLN A 26 -7.96 -6.36 -12.09
C GLN A 26 -7.54 -6.29 -13.57
N ASN A 27 -6.50 -5.51 -13.89
CA ASN A 27 -5.88 -5.49 -15.21
C ASN A 27 -4.42 -5.03 -15.12
N GLU A 28 -3.70 -5.22 -16.24
CA GLU A 28 -2.28 -4.90 -16.34
C GLU A 28 -1.97 -3.43 -16.03
N THR A 29 -2.85 -2.49 -16.42
CA THR A 29 -2.66 -1.06 -16.16
C THR A 29 -2.71 -0.75 -14.66
N TYR A 30 -3.69 -1.29 -13.94
CA TYR A 30 -3.79 -1.13 -12.49
C TYR A 30 -2.63 -1.80 -11.76
N ALA A 31 -2.26 -3.02 -12.18
CA ALA A 31 -1.15 -3.75 -11.58
C ALA A 31 0.18 -3.00 -11.76
N LYS A 32 0.48 -2.53 -12.98
CA LYS A 32 1.67 -1.71 -13.26
C LYS A 32 1.67 -0.41 -12.46
N ARG A 33 0.51 0.24 -12.33
CA ARG A 33 0.38 1.48 -11.55
C ARG A 33 0.65 1.25 -10.07
N ALA A 34 0.02 0.23 -9.47
CA ALA A 34 0.23 -0.14 -8.07
C ALA A 34 1.69 -0.51 -7.80
N PHE A 35 2.30 -1.31 -8.67
CA PHE A 35 3.71 -1.70 -8.56
C PHE A 35 4.65 -0.49 -8.62
N ARG A 36 4.42 0.42 -9.58
CA ARG A 36 5.23 1.65 -9.69
C ARG A 36 5.11 2.52 -8.45
N GLU A 37 3.90 2.69 -7.92
CA GLU A 37 3.66 3.47 -6.71
C GLU A 37 4.43 2.88 -5.51
N LEU A 38 4.30 1.56 -5.28
CA LEU A 38 5.02 0.86 -4.20
C LEU A 38 6.53 0.95 -4.37
N LYS A 39 7.04 0.74 -5.59
CA LYS A 39 8.48 0.80 -5.87
C LYS A 39 9.03 2.19 -5.62
N LEU A 40 8.34 3.24 -6.06
CA LEU A 40 8.75 4.63 -5.84
C LEU A 40 8.75 4.98 -4.34
N MET A 41 7.68 4.66 -3.61
CA MET A 41 7.61 4.94 -2.17
C MET A 41 8.67 4.19 -1.34
N LYS A 42 9.13 3.02 -1.80
CA LYS A 42 10.22 2.27 -1.17
C LYS A 42 11.61 2.86 -1.46
N MET A 43 11.81 3.49 -2.61
CA MET A 43 13.11 4.01 -3.04
C MET A 43 13.38 5.44 -2.54
N VAL A 44 12.35 6.25 -2.33
CA VAL A 44 12.54 7.64 -1.93
C VAL A 44 12.69 7.75 -0.41
N ASN A 45 13.79 8.36 0.03
CA ASN A 45 14.03 8.68 1.43
C ASN A 45 14.35 10.17 1.57
N HIS A 46 13.32 11.01 1.69
CA HIS A 46 13.47 12.45 1.82
C HIS A 46 12.36 13.03 2.69
N LYS A 47 12.68 13.95 3.61
CA LYS A 47 11.73 14.52 4.58
C LYS A 47 10.49 15.19 3.98
N ASN A 48 10.58 15.64 2.72
CA ASN A 48 9.50 16.30 1.99
C ASN A 48 8.80 15.37 0.97
N VAL A 49 9.13 14.08 0.95
CA VAL A 49 8.46 13.09 0.09
C VAL A 49 7.90 11.99 0.96
N ILE A 50 6.66 11.58 0.67
CA ILE A 50 6.00 10.52 1.42
C ILE A 50 6.75 9.19 1.24
N GLY A 51 7.07 8.55 2.38
CA GLY A 51 7.72 7.25 2.44
C GLY A 51 6.75 6.14 2.83
N LEU A 52 7.14 4.91 2.51
CA LEU A 52 6.42 3.71 2.93
C LEU A 52 6.88 3.28 4.33
N LEU A 53 5.99 3.34 5.32
CA LEU A 53 6.29 2.85 6.68
C LEU A 53 6.17 1.33 6.78
N ASN A 54 5.12 0.76 6.19
CA ASN A 54 4.86 -0.68 6.18
C ASN A 54 4.01 -1.06 4.95
N LEU A 55 4.11 -2.31 4.51
CA LEU A 55 3.29 -2.90 3.46
C LEU A 55 2.88 -4.31 3.88
N PHE A 56 1.58 -4.57 3.87
CA PHE A 56 1.02 -5.86 4.26
C PHE A 56 -0.17 -6.21 3.39
N SER A 57 -0.49 -7.49 3.32
CA SER A 57 -1.72 -8.01 2.72
C SER A 57 -2.39 -8.91 3.75
N PRO A 58 -3.75 -8.95 3.79
CA PRO A 58 -4.45 -9.93 4.61
C PRO A 58 -4.37 -11.35 4.04
N ALA A 59 -3.97 -11.52 2.77
CA ALA A 59 -3.84 -12.83 2.14
C ALA A 59 -2.74 -13.67 2.81
N HIS A 60 -3.02 -14.96 3.03
CA HIS A 60 -2.10 -15.90 3.68
C HIS A 60 -1.24 -16.67 2.67
N SER A 61 -1.65 -16.71 1.41
CA SER A 61 -0.90 -17.30 0.30
C SER A 61 -1.01 -16.47 -0.99
N ILE A 62 -0.30 -16.88 -2.04
CA ILE A 62 -0.38 -16.25 -3.37
C ILE A 62 -1.73 -16.58 -4.03
N GLU A 63 -2.26 -17.77 -3.79
CA GLU A 63 -3.56 -18.19 -4.30
C GLU A 63 -4.69 -17.35 -3.70
N ASP A 64 -4.56 -16.95 -2.42
CA ASP A 64 -5.49 -16.03 -1.74
C ASP A 64 -5.31 -14.56 -2.17
N PHE A 65 -4.30 -14.26 -2.99
CA PHE A 65 -3.96 -12.91 -3.40
C PHE A 65 -4.80 -12.39 -4.57
N GLU A 66 -5.79 -13.18 -4.99
CA GLU A 66 -6.74 -12.84 -6.04
C GLU A 66 -7.97 -12.09 -5.47
N ASP A 67 -7.92 -10.76 -5.51
CA ASP A 67 -9.12 -9.91 -5.49
C ASP A 67 -9.83 -10.04 -6.87
N VAL A 68 -10.45 -11.18 -7.19
CA VAL A 68 -11.40 -11.32 -8.32
C VAL A 68 -12.80 -10.88 -7.85
#